data_AF-A0A7S2IH70-F1
#
_entry.id   AF-A0A7S2IH70-F1
#
_cell.length_a   1.000
_cell.length_b   1.000
_cell.length_c   1.000
_cell.angle_alpha   90.00
_cell.angle_beta   90.00
_cell.angle_gamma   90.00
#
_symmetry.space_group_name_H-M   'P 1'
#
loop_
_entity.id
_entity.type
_entity.pdbx_description
1 polymer ?
#
loop_
_entity_poly.entity_id
_entity_poly.type
_entity_poly.pdbx_seq_one_letter_code
_entity_poly.pdbx_strand_id
1 'polypeptide(L)'
;LCVGPSVPLEDIVTFEIHYADRVGENYFAGKSTDHEWCYFPGASRDEAILLKCWDSAGEAFARPGRGGGERVPATFSFHTAFEDPSTLPDADDRESIEVRTVVFF
;
A
#
# COMPACT_ATOMS: atom_id res chain seq x y z
N LEU A 1 -3.96 4.62 -3.86
CA LEU A 1 -3.34 3.28 -3.83
C LEU A 1 -2.44 3.13 -5.03
N CYS A 2 -1.26 2.56 -4.86
CA CYS A 2 -0.38 2.24 -5.99
C CYS A 2 -0.74 0.87 -6.57
N VAL A 3 -0.73 0.75 -7.89
CA VAL A 3 -0.93 -0.52 -8.59
C VAL A 3 0.32 -1.39 -8.39
N GLY A 4 0.17 -2.58 -7.82
CA GLY A 4 1.32 -3.41 -7.41
C GLY A 4 2.39 -3.62 -8.51
N PRO A 5 2.00 -4.07 -9.72
CA PRO A 5 2.93 -4.26 -10.83
C PRO A 5 3.64 -2.99 -11.34
N SER A 6 3.14 -1.79 -11.01
CA SER A 6 3.75 -0.53 -11.45
C SER A 6 4.83 -0.03 -10.49
N VAL A 7 5.19 -0.80 -9.45
CA VAL A 7 6.26 -0.46 -8.51
C VAL A 7 7.49 -1.30 -8.85
N PRO A 8 8.51 -0.70 -9.50
CA PRO A 8 9.79 -1.35 -9.69
C PRO A 8 10.39 -1.78 -8.35
N LEU A 9 11.11 -2.89 -8.34
CA LEU A 9 11.70 -3.42 -7.11
C LEU A 9 12.78 -2.49 -6.56
N GLU A 10 13.50 -1.79 -7.45
CA GLU A 10 14.49 -0.77 -7.11
C GLU A 10 13.89 0.44 -6.38
N ASP A 11 12.59 0.70 -6.55
CA ASP A 11 11.89 1.77 -5.85
C ASP A 11 11.50 1.35 -4.43
N ILE A 12 11.62 0.07 -4.06
CA ILE A 12 11.29 -0.39 -2.72
C ILE A 12 12.46 -0.13 -1.77
N VAL A 13 12.21 0.73 -0.78
CA VAL A 13 13.17 1.10 0.26
C VAL A 13 12.77 0.42 1.56
N THR A 14 13.72 -0.31 2.15
CA THR A 14 13.51 -0.96 3.46
C THR A 14 13.95 -0.03 4.57
N PHE A 15 13.06 0.19 5.54
CA PHE A 15 13.35 0.90 6.77
C PHE A 15 13.39 -0.11 7.93
N GLU A 16 14.53 -0.21 8.58
CA GLU A 16 14.73 -1.11 9.71
C GLU A 16 14.44 -0.41 11.04
N ILE A 17 13.73 -1.12 11.92
CA ILE A 17 13.52 -0.74 13.30
C ILE A 17 14.24 -1.74 14.18
N HIS A 18 15.30 -1.29 14.85
CA HIS A 18 16.14 -2.12 15.72
C HIS A 18 15.53 -2.17 17.12
N TYR A 19 14.91 -3.30 17.47
CA TYR A 19 14.46 -3.61 18.82
C TYR A 19 15.52 -4.43 19.56
N ALA A 20 15.36 -4.60 20.88
CA ALA A 20 16.32 -5.33 21.70
C ALA A 20 16.46 -6.82 21.31
N ASP A 21 15.40 -7.42 20.78
CA ASP A 21 15.27 -8.85 20.50
C ASP A 21 15.08 -9.18 19.01
N ARG A 22 14.88 -8.17 18.15
CA ARG A 22 14.66 -8.34 16.72
C ARG A 22 14.92 -7.07 15.92
N VAL A 23 15.10 -7.21 14.62
CA VAL A 23 14.99 -6.11 13.65
C VAL A 23 13.64 -6.25 12.96
N GLY A 24 12.80 -5.21 13.06
CA GLY A 24 11.58 -5.09 12.28
C GLY A 24 11.85 -4.36 10.97
N GLU A 25 11.08 -4.66 9.93
CA GLU A 25 11.22 -4.00 8.63
C GLU A 25 9.87 -3.39 8.21
N ASN A 26 9.93 -2.16 7.71
CA ASN A 26 8.84 -1.53 6.97
C ASN A 26 9.34 -1.26 5.55
N TYR A 27 8.50 -1.52 4.55
CA TYR A 27 8.80 -1.20 3.16
C TYR A 27 8.11 0.11 2.77
N PHE A 28 8.86 0.97 2.08
CA PHE A 28 8.38 2.20 1.47
C PHE A 28 8.63 2.14 -0.03
N ALA A 29 7.86 2.91 -0.80
CA ALA A 29 8.14 3.13 -2.20
C ALA A 29 8.77 4.51 -2.37
N GLY A 30 9.91 4.58 -3.06
CA GLY A 30 10.56 5.81 -3.47
C GLY A 30 9.71 6.61 -4.45
N LYS A 31 10.16 7.82 -4.79
CA LYS A 31 9.48 8.61 -5.81
C LYS A 31 9.81 8.05 -7.18
N SER A 32 8.78 7.69 -7.94
CA SER A 32 8.91 7.17 -9.31
C SER A 32 7.83 7.72 -10.22
N THR A 33 8.17 7.94 -11.49
CA THR A 33 7.21 8.29 -12.55
C THR A 33 6.47 7.07 -13.08
N ASP A 34 6.97 5.86 -12.80
CA ASP A 34 6.40 4.61 -13.27
C ASP A 34 5.24 4.14 -12.39
N HIS A 35 5.09 4.72 -11.19
CA HIS A 35 4.01 4.43 -10.27
C HIS A 35 2.65 4.86 -10.84
N GLU A 36 1.76 3.89 -11.01
CA GLU A 36 0.36 4.12 -11.35
C GLU A 36 -0.49 4.18 -10.08
N TRP A 37 -1.32 5.21 -9.98
CA TRP A 37 -2.11 5.50 -8.79
C TRP A 37 -3.61 5.41 -9.07
N CYS A 38 -4.33 4.71 -8.19
CA CYS A 38 -5.79 4.71 -8.14
C CYS A 38 -6.27 5.50 -6.93
N TYR A 39 -7.29 6.32 -7.12
CA TYR A 39 -7.98 7.08 -6.07
C TYR A 39 -9.49 6.96 -6.25
N PHE A 40 -10.23 6.89 -5.14
CA PHE A 40 -11.66 6.62 -5.10
C PHE A 40 -12.38 7.73 -4.32
N PRO A 41 -12.56 8.94 -4.89
CA PRO A 41 -13.16 10.08 -4.18
C PRO A 41 -14.65 9.89 -3.86
N GLY A 42 -15.33 9.02 -4.62
CA GLY A 42 -16.78 8.79 -4.51
C GLY A 42 -17.17 7.61 -3.64
N ALA A 43 -16.25 7.05 -2.83
CA ALA A 43 -16.54 5.90 -1.99
C ALA A 43 -17.70 6.20 -1.02
N SER A 44 -18.75 5.40 -1.10
CA SER A 44 -19.93 5.51 -0.25
C SER A 44 -19.76 4.72 1.06
N ARG A 45 -20.73 4.84 1.97
CA ARG A 45 -20.71 4.15 3.28
C ARG A 45 -20.85 2.63 3.16
N ASP A 46 -21.34 2.13 2.02
CA ASP A 46 -21.56 0.71 1.76
C ASP A 46 -20.37 0.07 1.01
N GLU A 47 -19.30 0.84 0.77
CA GLU A 47 -18.10 0.40 0.09
C GLU A 47 -16.91 0.39 1.06
N ALA A 48 -16.00 -0.56 0.85
CA ALA A 48 -14.77 -0.66 1.62
C ALA A 48 -13.57 -0.77 0.68
N ILE A 49 -12.53 -0.03 1.00
CA ILE A 49 -11.23 -0.16 0.35
C ILE A 49 -10.36 -1.05 1.23
N LEU A 50 -9.98 -2.22 0.72
CA LEU A 50 -9.09 -3.13 1.42
C LEU A 50 -7.64 -2.87 1.00
N LEU A 51 -6.78 -2.55 1.97
CA LEU A 51 -5.34 -2.46 1.78
C LEU A 51 -4.72 -3.78 2.24
N LYS A 52 -4.09 -4.51 1.31
CA LYS A 52 -3.34 -5.72 1.66
C LYS A 52 -1.99 -5.33 2.23
N CYS A 53 -1.76 -5.66 3.50
CA CYS A 53 -0.48 -5.40 4.18
C CYS A 53 0.57 -6.49 3.94
N TRP A 54 0.16 -7.77 3.82
CA TRP A 54 1.07 -8.88 3.54
C TRP A 54 0.32 -10.12 3.05
N ASP A 55 0.90 -10.86 2.12
CA ASP A 55 0.45 -12.16 1.64
C ASP A 55 1.67 -12.99 1.23
N SER A 56 1.91 -14.08 1.96
CA SER A 56 3.05 -14.97 1.73
C SER A 56 2.98 -15.74 0.40
N ALA A 57 1.80 -15.81 -0.24
CA ALA A 57 1.66 -16.40 -1.57
C ALA A 57 1.98 -15.39 -2.70
N GLY A 58 2.19 -14.11 -2.37
CA GLY A 58 2.58 -13.12 -3.36
C GLY A 58 4.05 -13.25 -3.75
N GLU A 59 4.32 -13.81 -4.93
CA GLU A 59 5.69 -14.04 -5.41
C GLU A 59 6.37 -12.80 -6.01
N ALA A 60 5.62 -11.73 -6.35
CA ALA A 60 6.16 -10.56 -7.03
C ALA A 60 7.29 -9.86 -6.24
N PHE A 61 7.16 -9.80 -4.91
CA PHE A 61 8.21 -9.29 -4.03
C PHE A 61 9.25 -10.37 -3.65
N ALA A 62 8.82 -11.63 -3.50
CA ALA A 62 9.69 -12.71 -3.06
C ALA A 62 10.63 -13.26 -4.15
N ARG A 63 10.30 -13.07 -5.44
CA ARG A 63 11.03 -13.64 -6.59
C ARG A 63 11.03 -12.70 -7.80
N PRO A 64 11.96 -11.73 -7.85
CA PRO A 64 12.17 -10.87 -9.01
C PRO A 64 12.35 -11.70 -10.29
N GLY A 65 11.59 -11.42 -11.36
CA GLY A 65 11.75 -12.06 -12.67
C GLY A 65 10.91 -13.31 -12.96
N ARG A 66 9.95 -13.69 -12.10
CA ARG A 66 8.98 -14.79 -12.37
C ARG A 66 7.56 -14.36 -12.75
N GLY A 67 7.32 -13.07 -12.97
CA GLY A 67 6.00 -12.54 -13.35
C GLY A 67 5.77 -12.56 -14.86
N GLY A 68 5.40 -13.71 -15.43
CA GLY A 68 5.21 -13.81 -16.89
C GLY A 68 4.05 -14.67 -17.38
N GLY A 69 3.25 -15.31 -16.53
CA GLY A 69 2.21 -16.23 -17.05
C GLY A 69 1.04 -16.62 -16.16
N GLU A 70 1.07 -16.32 -14.85
CA GLU A 70 0.00 -16.69 -13.92
C GLU A 70 -0.38 -15.50 -13.04
N ARG A 71 -1.66 -15.39 -12.66
CA ARG A 71 -2.17 -14.30 -11.82
C ARG A 71 -1.71 -14.51 -10.37
N VAL A 72 -0.47 -14.14 -10.08
CA VAL A 72 0.11 -14.17 -8.73
C VAL A 72 -0.57 -13.08 -7.88
N PRO A 73 -1.00 -13.36 -6.63
CA PRO A 73 -1.52 -12.33 -5.76
C PRO A 73 -0.43 -11.28 -5.44
N ALA A 74 -0.82 -10.02 -5.29
CA ALA A 74 0.12 -9.01 -4.78
C ALA A 74 0.55 -9.39 -3.35
N THR A 75 1.84 -9.22 -3.03
CA THR A 75 2.40 -9.45 -1.68
C THR A 75 1.86 -8.38 -0.71
N PHE A 76 1.88 -7.12 -1.11
CA PHE A 76 1.35 -5.99 -0.37
C PHE A 76 0.96 -4.87 -1.34
N SER A 77 0.41 -3.77 -0.83
CA SER A 77 0.07 -2.60 -1.64
C SER A 77 0.54 -1.31 -0.97
N PHE A 78 1.22 -0.45 -1.73
CA PHE A 78 1.59 0.88 -1.27
C PHE A 78 0.39 1.83 -1.36
N HIS A 79 0.31 2.75 -0.42
CA HIS A 79 -0.66 3.84 -0.42
C HIS A 79 0.01 5.09 0.13
N THR A 80 -0.53 6.24 -0.24
CA THR A 80 -0.08 7.55 0.25
C THR A 80 -1.28 8.48 0.34
N ALA A 81 -1.11 9.57 1.08
CA ALA A 81 -1.96 10.75 1.00
C ALA A 81 -1.42 11.72 -0.05
N PHE A 82 -2.29 12.60 -0.53
CA PHE A 82 -1.99 13.72 -1.41
C PHE A 82 -3.00 14.84 -1.16
N GLU A 83 -2.68 16.06 -1.58
CA GLU A 83 -3.62 17.18 -1.53
C GLU A 83 -4.67 17.02 -2.63
N ASP A 84 -5.93 16.86 -2.25
CA ASP A 84 -7.02 16.76 -3.23
C ASP A 84 -7.32 18.17 -3.80
N PRO A 85 -7.14 18.39 -5.12
CA PRO A 85 -7.36 19.70 -5.74
C PRO A 85 -8.82 20.16 -5.71
N SER A 86 -9.76 19.26 -5.37
CA SER A 86 -11.17 19.61 -5.18
C SER A 86 -11.52 20.09 -3.77
N THR A 87 -10.57 20.07 -2.84
CA THR A 87 -10.77 20.57 -1.47
C THR A 87 -11.04 22.07 -1.48
N LEU A 88 -12.12 22.51 -0.82
CA LEU A 88 -12.42 23.93 -0.69
C LEU A 88 -11.43 24.62 0.25
N PRO A 89 -11.09 25.91 0.04
CA PRO A 89 -10.13 26.63 0.88
C PRO A 89 -10.49 26.71 2.38
N ASP A 90 -11.79 26.62 2.69
CA ASP A 90 -12.37 26.67 4.03
C ASP A 90 -12.96 25.33 4.47
N ALA A 91 -12.62 24.22 3.77
CA ALA A 91 -13.03 22.89 4.19
C ALA A 91 -12.42 22.52 5.54
N ASP A 92 -13.21 21.86 6.38
CA ASP A 92 -12.70 21.27 7.62
C ASP A 92 -11.66 20.18 7.33
N ASP A 93 -10.74 20.00 8.28
CA ASP A 93 -9.74 18.93 8.20
C ASP A 93 -10.40 17.55 8.24
N ARG A 94 -9.81 16.60 7.49
CA ARG A 94 -10.27 15.22 7.50
C ARG A 94 -9.96 14.55 8.84
N GLU A 95 -11.00 14.24 9.60
CA GLU A 95 -10.88 13.39 10.78
C GLU A 95 -10.94 11.90 10.41
N SER A 96 -10.17 11.07 11.11
CA SER A 96 -10.14 9.62 10.91
C SER A 96 -10.26 8.88 12.21
N ILE A 97 -10.97 7.75 12.17
CA ILE A 97 -11.03 6.79 13.27
C ILE A 97 -10.29 5.54 12.82
N GLU A 98 -9.28 5.14 13.58
CA GLU A 98 -8.56 3.89 13.38
C GLU A 98 -8.99 2.87 14.44
N VAL A 99 -9.35 1.67 14.00
CA VAL A 99 -9.69 0.55 14.88
C VAL A 99 -8.81 -0.64 14.51
N ARG A 100 -8.25 -1.32 15.52
CA ARG A 100 -7.48 -2.56 15.32
C ARG A 100 -8.30 -3.74 15.83
N THR A 101 -8.46 -4.73 14.97
CA THR A 101 -9.24 -5.93 15.24
C THR A 101 -8.44 -7.15 14.84
N VAL A 102 -8.63 -8.26 15.56
CA VAL A 102 -8.07 -9.56 15.19
C VAL A 102 -9.23 -10.51 14.94
N VAL A 103 -9.18 -11.25 13.83
CA VAL A 103 -10.21 -12.21 13.43
C VAL A 103 -9.59 -13.61 13.38
N PHE A 104 -10.28 -14.60 13.95
CA PHE A 104 -9.88 -16.00 13.99
C PHE A 104 -10.98 -16.86 13.37
N PHE A 105 -10.62 -18.00 12.77
CA PHE A 105 -11.54 -18.95 12.13
C PHE A 105 -11.22 -20.39 12.54
#